data_AF-A0A0M3JG39-F1
#
_entry.id   AF-A0A0M3JG39-F1
#
_cell.length_a   1.000
_cell.length_b   1.000
_cell.length_c   1.000
_cell.angle_alpha   90.00
_cell.angle_beta   90.00
_cell.angle_gamma   90.00
#
_symmetry.space_group_name_H-M   'P 1'
#
loop_
_entity.id
_entity.type
_entity.pdbx_description
1 polymer ?
#
loop_
_entity_poly.entity_id
_entity_poly.type
_entity_poly.pdbx_seq_one_letter_code
_entity_poly.pdbx_strand_id
1 'polypeptide(L)'
;MALLDKPNALIILDDVLLDETVRWFDELQCRIVATTRNLEIFQAASNDIIQFPMSPSGFTYDECVMFIKKAQLSNVSDETVIRRLHNVTDGLPAMINIILQLARDNQQRSVESLIFIVSCDV
;
A
#
# COMPACT_ATOMS: atom_id res chain seq x y z
N MET A 1 -29.70 -3.38 12.81
CA MET A 1 -29.98 -4.79 12.46
C MET A 1 -29.70 -5.14 11.00
N ALA A 2 -29.59 -4.19 10.06
CA ALA A 2 -29.41 -4.49 8.62
C ALA A 2 -28.22 -5.40 8.23
N LEU A 3 -27.18 -5.52 9.07
CA LEU A 3 -26.05 -6.45 8.85
C LEU A 3 -26.36 -7.89 9.28
N LEU A 4 -27.16 -8.07 10.33
CA LEU A 4 -27.62 -9.38 10.81
C LEU A 4 -28.64 -10.01 9.86
N ASP A 5 -29.37 -9.16 9.12
CA ASP A 5 -30.39 -9.59 8.15
C ASP A 5 -29.78 -10.11 6.83
N LYS A 6 -28.45 -10.03 6.66
CA LYS A 6 -27.73 -10.49 5.46
C LYS A 6 -26.80 -11.66 5.79
N PRO A 7 -27.29 -12.91 5.71
CA PRO A 7 -26.43 -14.06 5.93
C PRO A 7 -25.30 -14.10 4.89
N ASN A 8 -24.11 -14.49 5.33
CA ASN A 8 -22.89 -14.63 4.49
C ASN A 8 -22.37 -13.32 3.87
N ALA A 9 -22.71 -12.15 4.40
CA ALA A 9 -22.07 -10.91 4.00
C ALA A 9 -20.58 -10.89 4.40
N LEU A 10 -19.71 -10.50 3.48
CA LEU A 10 -18.31 -10.16 3.75
C LEU A 10 -18.20 -8.65 3.87
N ILE A 11 -17.61 -8.17 4.96
CA ILE A 11 -17.42 -6.75 5.24
C ILE A 11 -15.93 -6.44 5.06
N ILE A 12 -15.63 -5.36 4.33
CA ILE A 12 -14.26 -4.87 4.18
C ILE A 12 -14.13 -3.59 5.01
N LEU A 13 -13.22 -3.61 5.98
CA LEU A 13 -12.88 -2.46 6.81
C LEU A 13 -11.52 -1.92 6.35
N ASP A 14 -11.52 -0.78 5.67
CA ASP A 14 -10.29 -0.17 5.17
C ASP A 14 -9.73 0.84 6.19
N ASP A 15 -8.43 0.77 6.44
CA ASP A 15 -7.66 1.66 7.34
C ASP A 15 -8.19 1.72 8.78
N VAL A 16 -8.32 0.55 9.44
CA VAL A 16 -8.80 0.47 10.83
C VAL A 16 -7.73 0.96 11.80
N LEU A 17 -8.08 1.92 12.65
CA LEU A 17 -7.17 2.57 13.60
C LEU A 17 -7.44 2.20 15.07
N LEU A 18 -8.68 1.84 15.40
CA LEU A 18 -9.18 1.69 16.76
C LEU A 18 -9.60 0.24 17.03
N ASP A 19 -9.24 -0.29 18.20
CA ASP A 19 -9.61 -1.65 18.62
C ASP A 19 -11.12 -1.77 18.89
N GLU A 20 -11.80 -0.67 19.28
CA GLU A 20 -13.25 -0.66 19.44
C GLU A 20 -13.99 -0.97 18.13
N THR A 21 -13.42 -0.57 16.99
CA THR A 21 -14.01 -0.89 15.68
C THR A 21 -14.02 -2.40 15.47
N VAL A 22 -12.89 -3.05 15.75
CA VAL A 22 -12.77 -4.51 15.66
C VAL A 22 -13.76 -5.19 16.61
N ARG A 23 -13.86 -4.71 17.86
CA ARG A 23 -14.77 -5.25 18.88
C ARG A 23 -16.24 -5.19 18.45
N TRP A 24 -16.70 -4.08 17.88
CA TRP A 24 -18.09 -3.96 17.42
C TRP A 24 -18.45 -4.96 16.32
N PHE A 25 -17.56 -5.15 15.33
CA PHE A 25 -17.82 -6.11 14.24
C PHE A 25 -17.69 -7.57 14.70
N ASP A 26 -16.83 -7.83 15.70
CA ASP A 26 -16.72 -9.14 16.35
C ASP A 26 -18.00 -9.49 17.14
N GLU A 27 -18.52 -8.56 17.94
CA GLU A 27 -19.77 -8.72 18.70
C GLU A 27 -20.99 -8.92 17.80
N LEU A 28 -20.98 -8.31 16.60
CA LEU A 28 -22.01 -8.51 15.57
C LEU A 28 -21.83 -9.80 14.77
N GLN A 29 -20.83 -10.64 15.11
CA GLN A 29 -20.52 -11.91 14.45
C GLN A 29 -20.36 -11.79 12.93
N CYS A 30 -19.74 -10.69 12.50
CA CYS A 30 -19.53 -10.41 11.09
C CYS A 30 -18.33 -11.18 10.52
N ARG A 31 -18.36 -11.47 9.21
CA ARG A 31 -17.16 -11.91 8.47
C ARG A 31 -16.45 -10.68 7.95
N ILE A 32 -15.24 -10.43 8.44
CA ILE A 32 -14.49 -9.22 8.12
C ILE A 32 -13.17 -9.53 7.40
N VAL A 33 -12.80 -8.66 6.46
CA VAL A 33 -11.43 -8.46 5.99
C VAL A 33 -11.07 -7.03 6.33
N ALA A 34 -9.94 -6.81 6.98
CA ALA A 34 -9.56 -5.50 7.45
C ALA A 34 -8.11 -5.16 7.07
N THR A 35 -7.87 -3.90 6.71
CA THR A 35 -6.53 -3.35 6.50
C THR A 35 -6.19 -2.43 7.67
N THR A 36 -4.94 -2.44 8.13
CA THR A 36 -4.46 -1.57 9.20
C THR A 36 -2.94 -1.42 9.13
N ARG A 37 -2.42 -0.39 9.78
CA ARG A 37 -0.99 -0.24 10.08
C ARG A 37 -0.60 -0.76 11.46
N ASN A 38 -1.58 -1.04 12.33
CA ASN A 38 -1.35 -1.52 13.69
C ASN A 38 -2.04 -2.87 13.90
N LEU A 39 -1.26 -3.96 13.89
CA LEU A 39 -1.80 -5.30 14.09
C LEU A 39 -2.33 -5.55 15.52
N GLU A 40 -1.90 -4.74 16.51
CA GLU A 40 -2.28 -4.91 17.91
C GLU A 40 -3.78 -4.66 18.14
N ILE A 41 -4.43 -3.87 17.28
CA ILE A 41 -5.87 -3.57 17.41
C ILE A 41 -6.74 -4.82 17.29
N PHE A 42 -6.24 -5.89 16.66
CA PHE A 42 -6.96 -7.15 16.55
C PHE A 42 -6.93 -7.98 17.83
N GLN A 43 -6.13 -7.63 18.84
CA GLN A 43 -6.20 -8.27 20.16
C GLN A 43 -7.56 -8.09 20.84
N ALA A 44 -8.37 -7.11 20.39
CA ALA A 44 -9.72 -6.90 20.88
C ALA A 44 -10.76 -7.86 20.28
N ALA A 45 -10.42 -8.65 19.25
CA ALA A 45 -11.31 -9.69 18.72
C ALA A 45 -11.23 -10.97 19.56
N SER A 46 -12.37 -11.62 19.75
CA SER A 46 -12.50 -12.87 20.51
C SER A 46 -12.31 -14.11 19.63
N ASN A 47 -12.48 -13.95 18.32
CA ASN A 47 -12.44 -15.02 17.32
C ASN A 47 -11.04 -15.22 16.70
N ASP A 48 -10.86 -16.31 15.95
CA ASP A 48 -9.62 -16.62 15.22
C ASP A 48 -9.30 -15.53 14.18
N ILE A 49 -8.16 -14.87 14.35
CA ILE A 49 -7.65 -13.84 13.43
C ILE A 49 -6.63 -14.47 12.49
N ILE A 50 -6.90 -14.40 11.18
CA ILE A 50 -5.93 -14.80 10.15
C ILE A 50 -5.18 -13.56 9.68
N GLN A 51 -3.88 -13.50 9.95
CA GLN A 51 -3.04 -12.37 9.59
C GLN A 51 -2.36 -12.57 8.24
N PHE A 52 -2.40 -11.53 7.40
CA PHE A 52 -1.64 -11.44 6.16
C PHE A 52 -0.61 -10.31 6.28
N PRO A 53 0.61 -10.60 6.78
CA PRO A 53 1.62 -9.58 6.95
C PRO A 53 2.09 -9.07 5.58
N MET A 54 2.04 -7.75 5.39
CA MET A 54 2.62 -7.08 4.24
C MET A 54 4.11 -6.87 4.52
N SER A 55 4.88 -7.95 4.46
CA SER A 55 6.34 -7.95 4.65
C SER A 55 7.02 -8.61 3.44
N PRO A 56 7.86 -7.88 2.68
CA PRO A 56 8.27 -6.48 2.89
C PRO A 56 7.14 -5.47 2.66
N SER A 57 7.27 -4.26 3.24
CA SER A 57 6.25 -3.19 3.21
C SER A 57 6.10 -2.49 1.85
N GLY A 58 6.92 -2.85 0.87
CA GLY A 58 6.93 -2.30 -0.48
C GLY A 58 7.19 -3.37 -1.53
N PHE A 59 7.13 -2.97 -2.79
CA PHE A 59 7.48 -3.83 -3.90
C PHE A 59 8.92 -4.34 -3.79
N THR A 60 9.11 -5.61 -4.11
CA THR A 60 10.41 -6.13 -4.52
C THR A 60 10.92 -5.36 -5.74
N TYR A 61 12.22 -5.46 -6.01
CA TYR A 61 12.80 -4.83 -7.19
C TYR A 61 12.11 -5.28 -8.48
N ASP A 62 11.80 -6.58 -8.61
CA ASP A 62 11.13 -7.12 -9.80
C ASP A 62 9.69 -6.61 -9.95
N GLU A 63 8.94 -6.51 -8.84
CA GLU A 63 7.60 -5.90 -8.84
C GLU A 63 7.66 -4.42 -9.21
N CYS A 64 8.67 -3.68 -8.73
CA CYS A 64 8.90 -2.28 -9.09
C CYS A 64 9.17 -2.13 -10.59
N VAL A 65 10.05 -2.96 -11.18
CA VAL A 65 10.30 -3.00 -12.63
C VAL A 65 9.02 -3.29 -13.40
N MET A 66 8.23 -4.27 -12.95
CA MET A 66 6.93 -4.60 -13.59
C MET A 66 5.94 -3.44 -13.51
N PHE A 67 5.87 -2.76 -12.37
CA PHE A 67 4.99 -1.61 -12.16
C PHE A 67 5.36 -0.45 -13.10
N ILE A 68 6.64 -0.10 -13.20
CA ILE A 68 7.13 0.97 -14.08
C ILE A 68 6.90 0.63 -15.56
N LYS A 69 7.17 -0.62 -15.97
CA LYS A 69 6.90 -1.07 -17.35
C LYS A 69 5.41 -0.95 -17.71
N LYS A 70 4.50 -1.32 -16.80
CA LYS A 70 3.05 -1.15 -16.99
C LYS A 70 2.64 0.31 -17.05
N ALA A 71 3.37 1.19 -16.37
CA ALA A 71 3.16 2.62 -16.46
C ALA A 71 3.54 3.23 -17.83
N GLN A 72 4.00 2.46 -18.83
CA GLN A 72 4.26 2.96 -20.20
C GLN A 72 5.12 4.24 -20.25
N LEU A 73 5.95 4.46 -19.23
CA LEU A 73 6.90 5.56 -19.21
C LEU A 73 8.09 5.15 -20.07
N SER A 74 8.00 5.47 -21.37
CA SER A 74 9.05 5.22 -22.38
C SER A 74 10.43 5.76 -21.98
N ASN A 75 10.47 6.69 -21.03
CA ASN A 75 11.65 7.42 -20.59
C ASN A 75 12.32 6.80 -19.35
N VAL A 76 11.77 5.72 -18.77
CA VAL A 76 12.32 5.03 -17.59
C VAL A 76 12.59 3.57 -17.94
N SER A 77 13.46 3.36 -18.92
CA SER A 77 13.97 2.03 -19.32
C SER A 77 15.34 1.73 -18.73
N ASP A 78 16.03 2.74 -18.19
CA ASP A 78 17.34 2.57 -17.58
C ASP A 78 17.24 1.86 -16.23
N GLU A 79 17.85 0.68 -16.16
CA GLU A 79 17.88 -0.16 -14.96
C GLU A 79 18.49 0.56 -13.75
N THR A 80 19.48 1.44 -13.98
CA THR A 80 20.14 2.20 -12.91
C THR A 80 19.18 3.19 -12.25
N VAL A 81 18.33 3.84 -13.05
CA VAL A 81 17.31 4.79 -12.58
C VAL A 81 16.23 4.04 -11.79
N ILE A 82 15.78 2.89 -12.29
CA ILE A 82 14.79 2.06 -11.61
C ILE A 82 15.32 1.56 -10.27
N ARG A 83 16.57 1.11 -10.23
CA ARG A 83 17.24 0.67 -9.00
C ARG A 83 17.37 1.79 -7.99
N ARG A 84 17.72 3.00 -8.44
CA ARG A 84 17.78 4.16 -7.55
C ARG A 84 16.41 4.59 -7.04
N LEU A 85 15.39 4.56 -7.90
CA LEU A 85 14.00 4.82 -7.51
C LEU A 85 13.52 3.82 -6.46
N HIS A 86 13.79 2.53 -6.67
CA HIS A 86 13.45 1.47 -5.71
C HIS A 86 14.12 1.69 -4.36
N ASN A 87 15.43 1.98 -4.35
CA ASN A 87 16.18 2.24 -3.12
C ASN A 87 15.72 3.49 -2.36
N VAL A 88 15.40 4.59 -3.06
CA VAL A 88 14.98 5.85 -2.41
C VAL A 88 13.54 5.77 -1.87
N THR A 89 12.72 4.91 -2.46
CA THR A 89 11.31 4.77 -2.06
C THR A 89 11.06 3.55 -1.17
N ASP A 90 12.07 2.75 -0.87
CA ASP A 90 11.95 1.42 -0.27
C ASP A 90 10.91 0.52 -0.97
N GLY A 91 10.75 0.71 -2.28
CA GLY A 91 9.74 0.00 -3.06
C GLY A 91 8.29 0.41 -2.77
N LEU A 92 8.02 1.46 -1.97
CA LEU A 92 6.67 1.85 -1.59
C LEU A 92 5.83 2.24 -2.82
N PRO A 93 4.73 1.52 -3.14
CA PRO A 93 3.98 1.74 -4.39
C PRO A 93 3.44 3.16 -4.55
N ALA A 94 3.00 3.78 -3.45
CA ALA A 94 2.48 5.14 -3.45
C ALA A 94 3.57 6.17 -3.81
N MET A 95 4.76 6.05 -3.21
CA MET A 95 5.90 6.94 -3.48
C MET A 95 6.38 6.81 -4.92
N ILE A 96 6.52 5.56 -5.39
CA ILE A 96 6.88 5.27 -6.78
C ILE A 96 5.86 5.93 -7.71
N ASN A 97 4.56 5.71 -7.50
CA ASN A 97 3.53 6.28 -8.37
C ASN A 97 3.56 7.82 -8.37
N ILE A 98 3.72 8.48 -7.22
CA ILE A 98 3.82 9.94 -7.14
C ILE A 98 4.99 10.45 -8.00
N ILE A 99 6.18 9.86 -7.85
CA ILE A 99 7.36 10.25 -8.63
C ILE A 99 7.12 10.03 -10.13
N LEU A 100 6.53 8.90 -10.50
CA LEU A 100 6.22 8.60 -11.90
C LEU A 100 5.19 9.58 -12.49
N GLN A 101 4.13 9.95 -11.76
CA GLN A 101 3.17 10.95 -12.24
C GLN A 101 3.81 12.33 -12.39
N LEU A 102 4.61 12.77 -11.42
CA LEU A 102 5.32 14.05 -11.49
C LEU A 102 6.27 14.14 -12.70
N ALA A 103 6.91 13.03 -13.06
CA ALA A 103 7.76 12.92 -14.24
C ALA A 103 6.98 12.93 -15.55
N ARG A 104 5.75 12.40 -15.57
CA ARG A 104 4.86 12.46 -16.75
C ARG A 104 4.39 13.88 -17.02
N ASP A 105 3.94 14.56 -15.99
CA ASP A 105 3.31 15.88 -16.11
C ASP A 105 4.33 16.98 -16.44
N ASN A 106 5.61 16.76 -16.12
CA ASN A 106 6.70 17.68 -16.40
C ASN A 106 7.74 17.05 -17.33
N GLN A 107 7.54 17.14 -18.65
CA GLN A 107 8.51 16.61 -19.63
C GLN A 107 9.95 17.17 -19.49
N GLN A 108 10.12 18.30 -18.79
CA GLN A 108 11.42 18.88 -18.45
C GLN A 108 12.09 18.25 -17.21
N ARG A 109 11.33 17.58 -16.33
CA ARG A 109 11.86 16.94 -15.12
C ARG A 109 11.98 15.43 -15.34
N SER A 110 13.20 14.96 -15.52
CA SER A 110 13.48 13.52 -15.54
C SER A 110 13.18 12.89 -14.18
N VAL A 111 12.86 11.59 -14.16
CA VAL A 111 12.71 10.81 -12.93
C VAL A 111 13.95 10.96 -12.04
N GLU A 112 15.15 11.02 -12.63
CA GLU A 112 16.39 11.26 -11.90
C GLU A 112 16.36 12.56 -11.10
N SER A 113 15.87 13.65 -11.70
CA SER A 113 15.79 14.96 -11.03
C SER A 113 14.84 14.93 -9.84
N LEU A 114 13.74 14.17 -9.93
CA LEU A 114 12.77 14.01 -8.85
C LEU A 114 13.30 13.10 -7.73
N ILE A 115 14.06 12.06 -8.08
CA ILE A 115 14.75 11.20 -7.11
C ILE A 115 15.72 12.04 -6.26
N PHE A 116 16.45 12.98 -6.87
CA PHE A 116 17.36 13.87 -6.12
C PHE A 116 16.61 14.74 -5.11
N ILE A 117 15.44 15.28 -5.45
CA ILE A 117 14.63 16.08 -4.53
C ILE A 117 14.18 15.24 -3.34
N VAL A 118 13.63 14.04 -3.58
CA VAL A 118 13.17 13.14 -2.51
C VAL A 118 14.34 12.68 -1.62
N SER A 119 15.56 12.63 -2.14
CA SER A 119 16.76 12.26 -1.37
C SER A 119 17.35 13.42 -0.56
N CYS A 120 16.96 14.68 -0.82
CA CYS A 120 17.49 15.86 -0.12
C CYS A 120 16.65 16.29 1.09
N ASP A 121 15.42 15.77 1.20
CA ASP A 121 14.48 16.07 2.30
C ASP A 121 14.50 15.01 3.42
N VAL A 122 15.49 14.09 3.41
CA VAL A 122 15.71 13.05 4.44
C VAL A 122 17.04 13.26 5.14
#